data_AF-A0A846C3Z1-F1
#
_entry.id   AF-A0A846C3Z1-F1
#
_cell.length_a   1.000
_cell.length_b   1.000
_cell.length_c   1.000
_cell.angle_alpha   90.00
_cell.angle_beta   90.00
_cell.angle_gamma   90.00
#
_symmetry.space_group_name_H-M   'P 1'
#
loop_
_entity.id
_entity.type
_entity.pdbx_description
1 polymer ?
#
loop_
_entity_poly.entity_id
_entity_poly.type
_entity_poly.pdbx_seq_one_letter_code
_entity_poly.pdbx_strand_id
1 'polypeptide(L)' 'MTLSEILPSVRQLSIIEKLKLIRILAEDLEAAEDISPLEPFKTYDLPTPYNSFGAGAILMQSLES' A
#
# COMPACT_ATOMS: atom_id res chain seq x y z
N MET A 1 -3.97 -1.05 25.11
CA MET A 1 -5.37 -1.37 24.81
C MET A 1 -5.41 -2.69 24.08
N THR A 2 -6.33 -3.57 24.45
CA THR A 2 -6.59 -4.84 23.76
C THR A 2 -7.83 -4.74 22.89
N LEU A 3 -7.96 -5.58 21.86
CA LEU A 3 -9.15 -5.62 21.01
C LEU A 3 -10.43 -5.88 21.83
N SER A 4 -10.32 -6.72 22.85
CA SER A 4 -11.39 -7.05 23.78
C SER A 4 -11.90 -5.85 24.58
N GLU A 5 -11.02 -4.90 24.92
CA GLU A 5 -11.38 -3.66 25.62
C GLU A 5 -12.11 -2.66 24.71
N ILE A 6 -11.82 -2.67 23.40
CA ILE A 6 -12.36 -1.70 22.42
C ILE A 6 -13.70 -2.17 21.82
N LEU A 7 -13.89 -3.49 21.72
CA LEU A 7 -15.05 -4.09 21.05
C LEU A 7 -16.42 -3.58 21.54
N PRO A 8 -16.65 -3.36 22.85
CA PRO A 8 -17.92 -2.81 23.34
C PRO A 8 -18.23 -1.43 22.76
N SER A 9 -17.23 -0.54 22.70
CA SER A 9 -17.36 0.81 22.17
C SER A 9 -17.65 0.81 20.67
N VAL A 10 -16.97 -0.07 19.91
CA VAL A 10 -17.23 -0.24 18.47
C VAL A 10 -18.65 -0.75 18.19
N ARG A 11 -19.20 -1.59 19.08
CA ARG A 11 -20.59 -2.08 18.94
C ARG A 11 -21.63 -0.98 19.13
N GLN A 12 -21.34 0.03 19.96
CA GLN A 12 -22.23 1.17 20.22
C GLN A 12 -22.30 2.18 19.07
N LEU A 13 -21.34 2.15 18.15
CA LEU A 13 -21.33 3.02 16.97
C LEU A 13 -22.56 2.81 16.09
N SER A 14 -23.04 3.90 15.50
CA SER A 14 -24.04 3.86 14.44
C SER A 14 -23.52 3.09 13.21
N ILE A 15 -24.42 2.69 12.33
CA ILE A 15 -24.05 1.98 11.09
C ILE A 15 -23.07 2.81 10.24
N ILE A 16 -23.30 4.13 10.14
CA ILE A 16 -22.43 5.03 9.38
C ILE A 16 -21.03 5.10 9.99
N GLU A 17 -20.93 5.20 11.31
CA GLU A 17 -19.64 5.25 12.00
C GLU A 17 -18.87 3.93 11.91
N LYS A 18 -19.57 2.79 11.94
CA LYS A 18 -18.95 1.47 11.70
C LYS A 18 -18.34 1.38 10.31
N LEU A 19 -19.06 1.86 9.28
CA LEU A 19 -18.54 1.90 7.91
C LEU A 19 -17.31 2.81 7.78
N LYS A 20 -17.33 3.98 8.45
CA LYS A 20 -16.16 4.87 8.50
C LYS A 20 -14.96 4.21 9.19
N LEU A 21 -15.19 3.54 10.33
CA LEU A 21 -14.15 2.84 11.06
C LEU A 21 -13.51 1.74 10.21
N ILE A 22 -14.32 0.93 9.50
CA ILE A 22 -13.82 -0.11 8.59
C ILE A 22 -12.90 0.50 7.53
N ARG A 23 -13.31 1.64 6.95
CA ARG A 23 -12.53 2.32 5.92
C ARG A 23 -11.18 2.83 6.45
N ILE A 24 -11.18 3.48 7.61
CA ILE A 24 -9.93 3.96 8.24
C ILE A 24 -8.99 2.76 8.51
N LEU A 25 -9.51 1.67 9.05
CA LEU A 25 -8.70 0.47 9.33
C LEU A 25 -8.16 -0.17 8.04
N ALA A 26 -8.92 -0.17 6.95
CA ALA A 26 -8.44 -0.64 5.65
C ALA A 26 -7.31 0.25 5.11
N GLU A 27 -7.50 1.58 5.15
CA GLU A 27 -6.49 2.56 4.72
C GLU A 27 -5.20 2.44 5.56
N ASP A 28 -5.32 2.26 6.88
CA ASP A 28 -4.17 2.06 7.77
C ASP A 28 -3.42 0.76 7.47
N LEU A 29 -4.13 -0.31 7.11
CA LEU A 29 -3.52 -1.60 6.74
C LEU A 29 -2.80 -1.52 5.39
N GLU A 30 -3.39 -0.84 4.41
CA GLU A 30 -2.76 -0.59 3.11
C GLU A 30 -1.52 0.31 3.25
N ALA A 31 -1.57 1.34 4.11
CA ALA A 31 -0.44 2.21 4.38
C ALA A 31 0.69 1.52 5.18
N ALA A 32 0.37 0.43 5.89
CA ALA A 32 1.33 -0.36 6.65
C ALA A 32 2.09 -1.39 5.79
N GLU A 33 1.73 -1.57 4.52
CA GLU A 33 2.54 -2.40 3.62
C GLU A 33 3.92 -1.76 3.41
N ASP A 34 4.97 -2.52 3.76
CA ASP A 34 6.35 -2.16 3.45
C ASP A 34 6.57 -2.35 1.94
N ILE A 35 6.31 -1.29 1.18
CA ILE A 35 6.48 -1.27 -0.28
C ILE A 35 7.93 -1.04 -0.70
N SER A 36 8.91 -1.27 0.17
CA SER A 36 10.34 -1.15 -0.12
C SER A 36 10.72 -1.87 -1.43
N PRO A 37 11.42 -1.19 -2.36
CA PRO A 37 12.12 0.10 -2.21
C PRO A 37 11.28 1.35 -2.54
N LEU A 38 9.99 1.20 -2.80
CA LEU A 38 9.11 2.31 -3.14
C LEU A 38 8.66 3.06 -1.88
N GLU A 39 8.44 4.36 -2.01
CA GLU A 39 7.99 5.26 -0.96
C GLU A 39 6.49 5.51 -1.13
N PRO A 40 5.69 5.41 -0.06
CA PRO A 40 4.27 5.71 -0.14
C PRO A 40 4.02 7.13 -0.64
N PHE A 41 3.01 7.30 -1.49
CA PHE A 41 2.59 8.60 -2.05
C PHE A 41 3.63 9.33 -2.91
N LYS A 42 4.73 8.66 -3.28
CA LYS A 42 5.72 9.22 -4.21
C LYS A 42 5.28 9.02 -5.65
N THR A 43 5.32 10.10 -6.43
CA THR A 43 5.19 10.02 -7.88
C THR A 43 6.51 9.54 -8.45
N TYR A 44 6.47 8.44 -9.19
CA TYR A 44 7.61 7.91 -9.93
C TYR A 44 7.44 8.21 -11.40
N ASP A 45 8.44 8.84 -12.00
CA ASP A 45 8.51 9.00 -13.45
C ASP A 45 8.83 7.64 -14.06
N LEU A 46 7.83 7.02 -14.69
CA LEU A 46 8.01 5.78 -15.43
C LEU A 46 8.47 6.15 -16.85
N PRO A 47 9.74 5.92 -17.23
CA PRO A 47 10.16 6.18 -18.59
C PRO A 47 9.38 5.27 -19.53
N THR A 48 8.76 5.84 -20.56
CA THR A 48 8.15 5.02 -21.61
C THR A 48 9.28 4.30 -22.36
N PRO A 49 9.15 3.01 -22.66
CA PRO A 49 10.21 2.24 -23.34
C PRO A 49 10.36 2.61 -24.82
N TYR A 50 9.84 3.77 -25.25
CA TYR A 50 9.98 4.25 -26.61
C TYR A 50 11.47 4.42 -26.95
N ASN A 51 11.91 3.83 -28.05
CA ASN A 51 13.32 3.75 -28.46
C ASN A 51 14.29 3.14 -27.43
N SER A 52 13.80 2.43 -26.40
CA SER A 52 14.64 1.73 -25.42
C SER A 52 15.06 0.33 -25.90
N PHE A 53 15.59 0.26 -27.13
CA PHE A 53 16.04 -1.00 -27.73
C PHE A 53 17.17 -1.62 -26.89
N GLY A 54 17.08 -2.93 -26.63
CA GLY A 54 18.10 -3.64 -25.86
C GLY A 54 18.03 -3.44 -24.33
N ALA A 55 17.14 -2.57 -23.82
CA ALA A 55 16.97 -2.39 -22.38
C ALA A 55 16.60 -3.70 -21.65
N GLY A 56 15.82 -4.58 -22.30
CA GLY A 56 15.49 -5.90 -21.75
C GLY A 56 16.72 -6.81 -21.56
N ALA A 57 17.69 -6.76 -22.48
CA ALA A 57 18.90 -7.56 -22.38
C ALA A 57 19.81 -7.06 -21.25
N ILE A 58 19.95 -5.73 -21.11
CA ILE A 58 20.70 -5.11 -20.00
C ILE A 58 20.03 -5.41 -18.65
N LEU A 59 18.69 -5.37 -18.60
CA LEU A 59 17.95 -5.72 -17.38
C LEU A 59 18.17 -7.17 -16.98
N MET A 60 18.10 -8.12 -17.92
CA MET A 60 18.40 -9.53 -17.64
C MET A 60 19.81 -9.72 -17.09
N GLN A 61 20.81 -9.09 -17.71
CA GLN A 61 22.21 -9.18 -17.24
C GLN A 61 22.38 -8.61 -15.82
N SER A 62 21.67 -7.53 -15.49
CA SER A 62 21.74 -6.90 -14.16
C SER A 62 21.01 -7.67 -13.06
N LEU A 63 20.03 -8.51 -13.41
CA LEU A 63 19.29 -9.35 -12.46
C LEU A 63 20.01 -10.68 -12.16
N GLU A 64 20.91 -11.11 -13.05
CA GLU A 64 21.69 -12.35 -12.91
C GLU A 64 23.00 -12.16 -12.10
N SER A 65 23.39 -10.91 -11.84
CA SER A 65 24.62 -10.51 -11.10
C SER A 65 24.36 -10.20 -9.64
#